data_AF-A0A9E4GMU4-F1
#
_entry.id   AF-A0A9E4GMU4-F1
#
_cell.length_a   1.000
_cell.length_b   1.000
_cell.length_c   1.000
_cell.angle_alpha   90.00
_cell.angle_beta   90.00
_cell.angle_gamma   90.00
#
_symmetry.space_group_name_H-M   'P 1'
#
loop_
_entity.id
_entity.type
_entity.pdbx_description
1 polymer ?
#
loop_
_entity_poly.entity_id
_entity_poly.type
_entity_poly.pdbx_seq_one_letter_code
_entity_poly.pdbx_strand_id
1 'polypeptide(L)'
;MLVLGLGLLVPLVLVLLAAFRAVFGGVLERAAFRRSGLRCGQGDALIEQGDFAGAVRLFGEAFFLRPVRRDAELLSDIANYHSGLLSRLLTIADEMGKSVTHLPSLAVVDRLLAERLEIQLDYFRARKRRDTEQLRDSQERLKKNQQLTRVAIDRLLNEIRSSSEEGVLYH
;
A
#
# COMPACT_ATOMS: atom_id res chain seq x y z
N MET A 1 -23.28 22.31 -41.45
CA MET A 1 -21.81 22.40 -41.25
C MET A 1 -21.36 22.45 -39.78
N LEU A 2 -22.25 22.45 -38.76
CA LEU A 2 -21.86 22.44 -37.34
C LEU A 2 -21.69 21.03 -36.71
N VAL A 3 -22.30 19.99 -37.31
CA VAL A 3 -22.27 18.62 -36.77
C VAL A 3 -20.93 17.90 -37.05
N LEU A 4 -20.24 18.27 -38.13
CA LEU A 4 -18.94 17.70 -38.53
C LEU A 4 -17.78 18.17 -37.63
N GLY A 5 -17.84 19.38 -37.07
CA GLY A 5 -16.82 19.90 -36.15
C GLY A 5 -16.87 19.26 -34.76
N LEU A 6 -18.07 18.90 -34.28
CA LEU A 6 -18.25 18.26 -32.98
C LEU A 6 -17.77 16.80 -32.98
N GLY A 7 -17.96 16.10 -34.11
CA GLY A 7 -17.53 14.70 -34.29
C GLY A 7 -16.00 14.52 -34.27
N LEU A 8 -15.22 15.56 -34.58
CA LEU A 8 -13.75 15.53 -34.54
C LEU A 8 -13.16 15.98 -33.20
N LEU A 9 -13.87 16.84 -32.46
CA LEU A 9 -13.45 17.32 -31.14
C LEU A 9 -13.46 16.22 -30.08
N VAL A 10 -14.48 15.36 -30.05
CA VAL A 10 -14.57 14.26 -29.08
C VAL A 10 -13.40 13.27 -29.18
N PRO A 11 -13.05 12.71 -30.36
CA PRO A 11 -11.90 11.82 -30.47
C PRO A 11 -10.59 12.56 -30.19
N LEU A 12 -10.46 13.83 -30.58
CA LEU A 12 -9.27 14.63 -30.26
C LEU A 12 -9.09 14.82 -28.76
N VAL A 13 -10.15 15.17 -28.03
CA VAL A 13 -10.14 15.29 -26.57
C VAL A 13 -9.81 13.95 -25.91
N LEU A 14 -10.37 12.84 -26.38
CA LEU A 14 -10.05 11.50 -25.86
C LEU A 14 -8.57 11.13 -26.08
N VAL A 15 -8.01 11.45 -27.24
CA VAL A 15 -6.58 11.22 -27.53
C VAL A 15 -5.70 12.10 -26.64
N LEU A 16 -6.06 13.37 -26.46
CA LEU A 16 -5.33 14.28 -25.57
C LEU A 16 -5.38 13.81 -24.11
N LEU A 17 -6.55 13.35 -23.65
CA LEU A 17 -6.73 12.82 -22.30
C LEU A 17 -5.97 11.50 -22.10
N ALA A 18 -5.92 10.65 -23.12
CA ALA A 18 -5.16 9.40 -23.11
C ALA A 18 -3.65 9.66 -23.07
N ALA A 19 -3.15 10.60 -23.87
CA ALA A 19 -1.75 11.03 -23.86
C ALA A 19 -1.39 11.68 -22.51
N PHE A 20 -2.26 12.54 -21.98
CA PHE A 20 -2.07 13.16 -20.67
C PHE A 20 -2.01 12.09 -19.56
N ARG A 21 -2.93 11.11 -19.54
CA ARG A 21 -2.87 10.00 -18.57
C ARG A 21 -1.66 9.10 -18.76
N ALA A 22 -1.12 8.99 -19.98
CA ALA A 22 0.09 8.22 -20.25
C ALA A 22 1.35 8.89 -19.70
N VAL A 23 1.44 10.22 -19.78
CA VAL A 23 2.57 11.04 -19.32
C VAL A 23 2.49 11.33 -17.81
N PHE A 24 1.32 11.69 -17.30
CA PHE A 24 1.13 12.10 -15.90
C PHE A 24 0.71 10.97 -14.96
N GLY A 25 0.49 9.75 -15.47
CA GLY A 25 0.04 8.62 -14.66
C GLY A 25 1.01 8.25 -13.52
N GLY A 26 2.32 8.30 -13.76
CA GLY A 26 3.33 8.07 -12.72
C GLY A 26 3.34 9.17 -11.65
N VAL A 27 3.03 10.42 -12.02
CA VAL A 27 2.94 11.54 -11.06
C VAL A 27 1.78 11.32 -10.08
N LEU A 28 0.65 10.81 -10.56
CA LEU A 28 -0.49 10.48 -9.70
C LEU A 28 -0.18 9.32 -8.76
N GLU A 29 0.57 8.32 -9.22
CA GLU A 29 1.03 7.18 -8.40
C GLU A 29 1.97 7.67 -7.29
N ARG A 30 2.98 8.49 -7.63
CA ARG A 30 3.86 9.13 -6.65
C ARG A 30 3.11 10.04 -5.68
N ALA A 31 2.13 10.82 -6.15
CA ALA A 31 1.33 11.67 -5.28
C ALA A 31 0.47 10.84 -4.32
N ALA A 32 -0.10 9.73 -4.77
CA ALA A 32 -0.83 8.80 -3.91
C ALA A 32 0.10 8.14 -2.88
N PHE A 33 1.31 7.75 -3.29
CA PHE A 33 2.33 7.20 -2.39
C PHE A 33 2.79 8.22 -1.33
N ARG A 34 2.99 9.49 -1.71
CA ARG A 34 3.30 10.57 -0.76
C ARG A 34 2.24 10.71 0.34
N ARG A 35 0.95 10.50 0.03
CA ARG A 35 -0.11 10.54 1.06
C ARG A 35 0.05 9.42 2.09
N SER A 36 0.49 8.23 1.67
CA SER A 36 0.86 7.16 2.60
C SER A 36 2.02 7.60 3.49
N GLY A 37 3.06 8.21 2.90
CA GLY A 37 4.18 8.78 3.67
C GLY A 37 3.76 9.84 4.70
N LEU A 38 2.81 10.73 4.35
CA LEU A 38 2.26 11.71 5.29
C LEU A 38 1.54 11.05 6.48
N ARG A 39 0.77 9.98 6.24
CA ARG A 39 0.13 9.21 7.32
C ARG A 39 1.16 8.53 8.23
N CYS A 40 2.23 8.00 7.64
CA CYS A 40 3.36 7.47 8.41
C CYS A 40 3.98 8.56 9.29
N GLY A 41 4.26 9.75 8.74
CA GLY A 41 4.80 10.86 9.53
C GLY A 41 3.85 11.33 10.65
N GLN A 42 2.54 11.29 10.43
CA GLN A 42 1.56 11.54 11.49
C GLN A 42 1.59 10.46 12.58
N GLY A 43 1.79 9.19 12.20
CA GLY A 43 1.99 8.10 13.16
C GLY A 43 3.27 8.27 13.98
N ASP A 44 4.36 8.70 13.34
CA ASP A 44 5.63 9.01 14.01
C ASP A 44 5.42 10.14 15.06
N ALA A 45 4.66 11.19 14.71
CA ALA A 45 4.32 12.26 15.67
C ALA A 45 3.45 11.77 16.86
N LEU A 46 2.59 10.76 16.65
CA LEU A 46 1.82 10.16 17.74
C LEU A 46 2.70 9.32 18.67
N ILE A 47 3.74 8.64 18.14
CA ILE A 47 4.74 7.96 18.96
C ILE A 47 5.43 8.97 19.89
N GLU A 48 5.87 10.11 19.36
CA GLU A 48 6.53 11.17 20.16
C GLU A 48 5.62 11.72 21.27
N GLN A 49 4.30 11.66 21.08
CA GLN A 49 3.29 12.07 22.06
C GLN A 49 2.90 10.96 23.04
N GLY A 50 3.44 9.75 22.88
CA GLY A 50 3.08 8.56 23.66
C GLY A 50 1.74 7.92 23.29
N ASP A 51 1.08 8.38 22.23
CA ASP A 51 -0.17 7.78 21.72
C ASP A 51 0.13 6.60 20.79
N PHE A 52 0.61 5.50 21.38
CA PHE A 52 0.92 4.27 20.66
C PHE A 52 -0.31 3.66 19.96
N ALA A 53 -1.48 3.70 20.60
CA ALA A 53 -2.71 3.15 20.04
C ALA A 53 -3.14 3.92 18.77
N GLY A 54 -3.06 5.25 18.81
CA GLY A 54 -3.29 6.12 17.67
C GLY A 54 -2.26 5.91 16.56
N ALA A 55 -0.98 5.78 16.91
CA ALA A 55 0.10 5.51 15.96
C ALA A 55 -0.12 4.18 15.20
N VAL A 56 -0.47 3.10 15.91
CA VAL A 56 -0.81 1.79 15.31
C VAL A 56 -1.95 1.93 14.31
N ARG A 57 -2.99 2.73 14.62
CA ARG A 57 -4.09 2.99 13.68
C ARG A 57 -3.60 3.65 12.40
N LEU A 58 -2.82 4.73 12.54
CA LEU A 58 -2.31 5.49 11.40
C LEU A 58 -1.38 4.65 10.52
N PHE A 59 -0.52 3.82 11.11
CA PHE A 59 0.34 2.92 10.35
C PHE A 59 -0.45 1.87 9.57
N GLY A 60 -1.52 1.33 10.14
CA GLY A 60 -2.47 0.48 9.41
C GLY A 60 -2.99 1.12 8.12
N GLU A 61 -3.35 2.41 8.20
CA GLU A 61 -3.82 3.18 7.05
C GLU A 61 -2.70 3.66 6.11
N ALA A 62 -1.45 3.62 6.57
CA ALA A 62 -0.29 4.09 5.84
C ALA A 62 0.21 3.05 4.83
N PHE A 63 -0.15 1.76 4.96
CA PHE A 63 0.21 0.73 3.97
C PHE A 63 -0.28 1.07 2.56
N PHE A 64 0.67 1.23 1.64
CA PHE A 64 0.36 1.49 0.24
C PHE A 64 0.05 0.20 -0.52
N LEU A 65 -1.25 -0.12 -0.67
CA LEU A 65 -1.72 -1.33 -1.37
C LEU A 65 -2.37 -1.04 -2.73
N ARG A 66 -2.17 0.16 -3.30
CA ARG A 66 -2.70 0.46 -4.64
C ARG A 66 -1.80 -0.17 -5.70
N PRO A 67 -2.34 -0.69 -6.81
CA PRO A 67 -1.52 -1.22 -7.88
C PRO A 67 -0.78 -0.09 -8.61
N VAL A 68 0.51 -0.27 -8.85
CA VAL A 68 1.34 0.67 -9.63
C VAL A 68 1.29 0.23 -11.08
N ARG A 69 0.93 1.14 -11.98
CA ARG A 69 0.71 0.81 -13.39
C ARG A 69 1.77 1.40 -14.28
N ARG A 70 2.32 2.57 -13.93
CA ARG A 70 3.14 3.37 -14.85
C ARG A 70 4.59 3.48 -14.40
N ASP A 71 4.83 3.66 -13.11
CA ASP A 71 6.16 3.93 -12.57
C ASP A 71 6.78 2.70 -11.90
N ALA A 72 7.58 1.94 -12.64
CA ALA A 72 8.20 0.72 -12.11
C ALA A 72 9.27 1.02 -11.05
N GLU A 73 9.92 2.19 -11.10
CA GLU A 73 10.95 2.58 -10.12
C GLU A 73 10.35 2.76 -8.73
N LEU A 74 9.09 3.23 -8.67
CA LEU A 74 8.33 3.39 -7.44
C LEU A 74 8.14 2.08 -6.65
N LEU A 75 8.29 0.91 -7.30
CA LEU A 75 8.16 -0.38 -6.61
C LEU A 75 9.24 -0.59 -5.55
N SER A 76 10.47 -0.17 -5.82
CA SER A 76 11.56 -0.28 -4.84
C SER A 76 11.32 0.65 -3.65
N ASP A 77 10.84 1.87 -3.92
CA ASP A 77 10.51 2.84 -2.88
C ASP A 77 9.37 2.31 -1.98
N ILE A 78 8.35 1.70 -2.58
CA ILE A 78 7.23 1.08 -1.85
C ILE A 78 7.71 -0.08 -0.97
N ALA A 79 8.57 -0.95 -1.49
CA ALA A 79 9.12 -2.08 -0.73
C ALA A 79 9.90 -1.61 0.50
N ASN A 80 10.83 -0.66 0.31
CA ASN A 80 11.59 -0.06 1.41
C ASN A 80 10.69 0.63 2.43
N TYR A 81 9.67 1.34 1.94
CA TYR A 81 8.67 2.00 2.79
C TYR A 81 7.88 0.99 3.64
N HIS A 82 7.47 -0.14 3.06
CA HIS A 82 6.77 -1.19 3.80
C HIS A 82 7.65 -1.83 4.88
N SER A 83 8.91 -2.12 4.60
CA SER A 83 9.86 -2.58 5.62
C SER A 83 10.01 -1.56 6.75
N GLY A 84 10.08 -0.26 6.42
CA GLY A 84 10.12 0.82 7.40
C GLY A 84 8.86 0.93 8.26
N LEU A 85 7.67 0.66 7.70
CA LEU A 85 6.41 0.59 8.45
C LEU A 85 6.36 -0.61 9.40
N LEU A 86 6.78 -1.79 8.93
CA LEU A 86 6.81 -3.00 9.75
C LEU A 86 7.78 -2.84 10.94
N SER A 87 8.95 -2.25 10.70
CA SER A 87 9.90 -1.94 11.77
C SER A 87 9.30 -1.01 12.83
N ARG A 88 8.56 0.02 12.42
CA ARG A 88 7.89 0.93 13.38
C ARG A 88 6.80 0.22 14.19
N LEU A 89 6.01 -0.64 13.54
CA LEU A 89 5.01 -1.45 14.24
C LEU A 89 5.65 -2.40 15.25
N LEU A 90 6.82 -2.97 14.92
CA LEU A 90 7.59 -3.78 15.84
C LEU A 90 8.09 -2.96 17.05
N THR A 91 8.63 -1.76 16.81
CA THR A 91 9.04 -0.85 17.88
C THR A 91 7.88 -0.49 18.78
N ILE A 92 6.71 -0.11 18.23
CA ILE A 92 5.53 0.16 19.06
C ILE A 92 5.11 -1.09 19.85
N ALA A 93 5.13 -2.25 19.23
CA ALA A 93 4.77 -3.48 19.91
C ALA A 93 5.69 -3.73 21.12
N ASP A 94 7.01 -3.54 20.96
CA ASP A 94 7.99 -3.65 22.05
C ASP A 94 7.72 -2.62 23.18
N GLU A 95 7.48 -1.36 22.83
CA GLU A 95 7.10 -0.29 23.80
C GLU A 95 5.78 -0.60 24.52
N MET A 96 4.85 -1.30 23.86
CA MET A 96 3.60 -1.79 24.45
C MET A 96 3.77 -3.12 25.21
N GLY A 97 5.00 -3.59 25.42
CA GLY A 97 5.31 -4.81 26.16
C GLY A 97 5.00 -6.11 25.41
N LYS A 98 4.90 -6.07 24.08
CA LYS A 98 4.64 -7.24 23.24
C LYS A 98 5.94 -7.85 22.74
N SER A 99 6.24 -9.09 23.15
CA SER A 99 7.28 -9.88 22.49
C SER A 99 6.91 -10.18 21.03
N VAL A 100 7.91 -10.17 20.15
CA VAL A 100 7.78 -10.51 18.71
C VAL A 100 7.13 -11.88 18.49
N THR A 101 7.30 -12.82 19.44
CA THR A 101 6.63 -14.13 19.41
C THR A 101 5.11 -14.05 19.46
N HIS A 102 4.54 -12.93 19.90
CA HIS A 102 3.11 -12.65 19.94
C HIS A 102 2.58 -11.96 18.68
N LEU A 103 3.42 -11.78 17.65
CA LEU A 103 3.04 -11.13 16.39
C LEU A 103 3.14 -12.08 15.19
N PRO A 104 2.50 -13.26 15.19
CA PRO A 104 2.56 -14.19 14.08
C PRO A 104 2.03 -13.57 12.77
N SER A 105 1.11 -12.60 12.86
CA SER A 105 0.61 -11.90 11.67
C SER A 105 1.67 -11.00 11.02
N LEU A 106 2.75 -10.62 11.73
CA LEU A 106 3.82 -9.80 11.17
C LEU A 106 4.52 -10.52 10.00
N ALA A 107 4.91 -11.78 10.20
CA ALA A 107 5.53 -12.60 9.17
C ALA A 107 4.58 -12.85 7.98
N VAL A 108 3.28 -12.95 8.24
CA VAL A 108 2.26 -13.10 7.20
C VAL A 108 2.15 -11.82 6.36
N VAL A 109 2.14 -10.65 7.01
CA VAL A 109 2.10 -9.36 6.31
C VAL A 109 3.36 -9.18 5.46
N ASP A 110 4.55 -9.42 6.02
CA ASP A 110 5.81 -9.31 5.28
C ASP A 110 5.83 -10.21 4.03
N ARG A 111 5.47 -11.49 4.20
CA ARG A 111 5.34 -12.43 3.08
C ARG A 111 4.36 -11.94 2.00
N LEU A 112 3.19 -11.45 2.39
CA LEU A 112 2.18 -10.96 1.43
C LEU A 112 2.63 -9.70 0.70
N LEU A 113 3.43 -8.84 1.33
CA LEU A 113 4.01 -7.65 0.71
C LEU A 113 5.15 -8.02 -0.26
N ALA A 114 5.96 -9.02 0.08
CA ALA A 114 6.95 -9.58 -0.84
C ALA A 114 6.27 -10.21 -2.07
N GLU A 115 5.26 -11.05 -1.87
CA GLU A 115 4.46 -11.62 -2.97
C GLU A 115 3.84 -10.53 -3.84
N ARG A 116 3.35 -9.45 -3.21
CA ARG A 116 2.78 -8.31 -3.93
C ARG A 116 3.79 -7.68 -4.87
N LEU A 117 5.02 -7.48 -4.42
CA LEU A 117 6.10 -6.91 -5.23
C LEU A 117 6.40 -7.81 -6.44
N GLU A 118 6.46 -9.12 -6.24
CA GLU A 118 6.64 -10.09 -7.33
C GLU A 118 5.53 -9.98 -8.39
N ILE A 119 4.25 -9.93 -7.96
CA ILE A 119 3.13 -9.79 -8.88
C ILE A 119 3.21 -8.45 -9.65
N GLN A 120 3.64 -7.36 -9.00
CA GLN A 120 3.86 -6.07 -9.67
C GLN A 120 4.98 -6.16 -10.73
N LEU A 121 6.08 -6.82 -10.41
CA LEU A 121 7.18 -7.03 -11.36
C LEU A 121 6.72 -7.86 -12.56
N ASP A 122 5.94 -8.92 -12.34
CA ASP A 122 5.33 -9.72 -13.40
C ASP A 122 4.38 -8.89 -14.28
N TYR A 123 3.56 -8.04 -13.65
CA TYR A 123 2.71 -7.09 -14.37
C TYR A 123 3.51 -6.19 -15.32
N PHE A 124 4.64 -5.61 -14.87
CA PHE A 124 5.48 -4.78 -15.72
C PHE A 124 6.19 -5.57 -16.82
N ARG A 125 6.65 -6.80 -16.54
CA ARG A 125 7.24 -7.71 -17.54
C ARG A 125 6.22 -8.05 -18.63
N ALA A 126 5.01 -8.43 -18.25
CA ALA A 126 3.89 -8.71 -19.16
C ALA A 126 3.54 -7.47 -20.00
N ARG A 127 3.48 -6.29 -19.37
CA ARG A 127 3.23 -5.01 -20.05
C ARG A 127 4.28 -4.71 -21.11
N LYS A 128 5.56 -4.93 -20.81
CA LYS A 128 6.68 -4.74 -21.76
C LYS A 128 6.58 -5.70 -22.94
N ARG A 129 6.16 -6.94 -22.70
CA ARG A 129 5.94 -7.98 -23.72
C ARG A 129 4.61 -7.82 -24.48
N ARG A 130 3.74 -6.90 -24.05
CA ARG A 130 2.36 -6.71 -24.56
C ARG A 130 1.49 -7.97 -24.43
N ASP A 131 1.76 -8.78 -23.41
CA ASP A 131 1.02 -10.00 -23.11
C ASP A 131 -0.25 -9.66 -22.32
N THR A 132 -1.40 -9.68 -23.00
CA THR A 132 -2.68 -9.26 -22.41
C THR A 132 -3.27 -10.28 -21.44
N GLU A 133 -2.97 -11.57 -21.62
CA GLU A 133 -3.42 -12.64 -20.75
C GLU A 133 -2.69 -12.57 -19.41
N GLN A 134 -1.36 -12.51 -19.45
CA GLN A 134 -0.53 -12.38 -18.25
C GLN A 134 -0.81 -11.07 -17.49
N LEU A 135 -1.18 -10.00 -18.20
CA LEU A 135 -1.62 -8.75 -17.57
C LEU A 135 -2.92 -8.90 -16.79
N ARG A 136 -3.90 -9.66 -17.31
CA ARG A 136 -5.16 -9.93 -16.63
C ARG A 136 -4.95 -10.80 -15.40
N ASP A 137 -4.17 -11.87 -15.53
CA ASP A 137 -3.80 -12.74 -14.41
C ASP A 137 -3.12 -11.95 -13.28
N SER A 138 -2.11 -11.14 -13.61
CA SER A 138 -1.41 -10.31 -12.63
C SER A 138 -2.36 -9.33 -11.92
N GLN A 139 -3.35 -8.76 -12.63
CA GLN A 139 -4.34 -7.87 -12.03
C GLN A 139 -5.28 -8.59 -11.06
N GLU A 140 -5.68 -9.82 -11.37
CA GLU A 140 -6.50 -10.64 -10.48
C GLU A 140 -5.73 -11.06 -9.23
N ARG A 141 -4.47 -11.51 -9.41
CA ARG A 141 -3.55 -11.82 -8.31
C ARG A 141 -3.35 -10.62 -7.39
N LEU A 142 -3.17 -9.40 -7.94
CA LEU A 142 -3.04 -8.17 -7.14
C LEU A 142 -4.29 -7.85 -6.31
N LYS A 143 -5.49 -8.12 -6.84
CA LYS A 143 -6.75 -7.91 -6.11
C LYS A 143 -6.87 -8.89 -4.94
N LYS A 144 -6.59 -10.18 -5.18
CA LYS A 144 -6.60 -11.23 -4.15
C LYS A 144 -5.57 -10.92 -3.06
N ASN A 145 -4.33 -10.66 -3.46
CA ASN A 145 -3.25 -10.27 -2.56
C ASN A 145 -3.62 -9.02 -1.74
N GLN A 146 -4.23 -7.99 -2.34
CA GLN A 146 -4.68 -6.80 -1.60
C GLN A 146 -5.69 -7.14 -0.49
N GLN A 147 -6.65 -8.02 -0.77
CA GLN A 147 -7.64 -8.44 0.23
C GLN A 147 -6.97 -9.21 1.38
N LEU A 148 -6.13 -10.18 1.05
CA LEU A 148 -5.38 -10.97 2.04
C LEU A 148 -4.47 -10.09 2.89
N THR A 149 -3.76 -9.15 2.26
CA THR A 149 -2.85 -8.22 2.95
C THR A 149 -3.62 -7.33 3.93
N ARG A 150 -4.79 -6.82 3.55
CA ARG A 150 -5.63 -6.02 4.48
C ARG A 150 -6.06 -6.82 5.70
N VAL A 151 -6.56 -8.04 5.48
CA VAL A 151 -6.96 -8.92 6.59
C VAL A 151 -5.77 -9.25 7.51
N ALA A 152 -4.59 -9.51 6.94
CA ALA A 152 -3.38 -9.76 7.71
C ALA A 152 -2.91 -8.53 8.49
N ILE A 153 -2.97 -7.33 7.89
CA ILE A 153 -2.69 -6.06 8.57
C ILE A 153 -3.66 -5.88 9.73
N ASP A 154 -4.97 -6.02 9.52
CA ASP A 154 -5.97 -5.83 10.57
C ASP A 154 -5.73 -6.80 11.75
N ARG A 155 -5.36 -8.05 11.47
CA ARG A 155 -4.96 -9.02 12.51
C ARG A 155 -3.71 -8.59 13.26
N LEU A 156 -2.66 -8.16 12.56
CA LEU A 156 -1.43 -7.65 13.17
C LEU A 156 -1.72 -6.45 14.09
N LEU A 157 -2.52 -5.49 13.64
CA LEU A 157 -2.87 -4.31 14.47
C LEU A 157 -3.66 -4.72 15.72
N ASN A 158 -4.52 -5.73 15.60
CA ASN A 158 -5.26 -6.27 16.75
C ASN A 158 -4.34 -7.02 17.72
N GLU A 159 -3.37 -7.81 17.23
CA GLU A 159 -2.35 -8.48 18.05
C GLU A 159 -1.53 -7.46 18.87
N ILE A 160 -1.18 -6.32 18.27
CA ILE A 160 -0.47 -5.24 18.95
C ILE A 160 -1.35 -4.60 20.04
N ARG A 161 -2.65 -4.38 19.76
CA ARG A 161 -3.57 -3.69 20.68
C ARG A 161 -4.09 -4.53 21.85
N SER A 162 -4.25 -5.83 21.69
CA SER A 162 -5.05 -6.68 22.58
C SER A 162 -4.50 -6.89 24.01
N SER A 163 -3.38 -6.26 24.44
CA SER A 163 -2.92 -6.31 25.85
C SER A 163 -3.36 -5.16 26.71
N SER A 164 -3.96 -4.09 26.17
CA SER A 164 -4.34 -2.96 27.02
C SER A 164 -5.41 -3.32 28.07
N GLU A 165 -6.01 -4.51 27.99
CA GLU A 165 -7.09 -4.96 28.89
C GLU A 165 -6.65 -6.01 29.93
N GLU A 166 -5.48 -6.65 29.80
CA GLU A 166 -5.01 -7.70 30.75
C GLU A 166 -4.14 -7.16 31.90
N GLY A 167 -3.86 -5.86 31.94
CA GLY A 167 -3.03 -5.23 32.98
C GLY A 167 -3.75 -4.69 34.22
N VAL A 168 -5.07 -4.83 34.35
CA VAL A 168 -5.86 -4.20 35.44
C VAL A 168 -6.44 -5.21 36.46
N LEU A 169 -6.12 -6.49 36.34
CA LEU A 169 -6.45 -7.49 37.36
C LEU A 169 -5.16 -8.12 37.83
N TYR A 170 -4.52 -7.51 38.82
CA TYR A 170 -3.76 -8.11 39.93
C TYR A 170 -2.90 -7.01 40.56
N HIS A 171 -3.47 -6.22 41.48
CA HIS A 171 -2.82 -5.74 42.70
C HIS A 171 -3.88 -5.19 43.66
#